data_AF-A0A6N6JEG5-F1
#
_entry.id   AF-A0A6N6JEG5-F1
#
_cell.length_a   1.000
_cell.length_b   1.000
_cell.length_c   1.000
_cell.angle_alpha   90.00
_cell.angle_beta   90.00
_cell.angle_gamma   90.00
#
_symmetry.space_group_name_H-M   'P 1'
#
loop_
_entity.id
_entity.type
_entity.pdbx_description
1 polymer ?
#
loop_
_entity_poly.entity_id
_entity_poly.type
_entity_poly.pdbx_seq_one_letter_code
_entity_poly.pdbx_strand_id
1 'polypeptide(L)'
;MSKALGDEGWVLSGACHGWGKNLIDQASLIVFMTQPTPIRIERLRAREKARFGNRIDEGGDMFEIHKDFIAWAKGYNAPGFHGRNLAAHEKWLDDQSTPVCRIAGPQGLEEARDIVLAALDGV
;
A
#
# COMPACT_ATOMS: atom_id res chain seq x y z
N MET A 1 24.89 0.95 1.31
CA MET A 1 23.60 0.43 0.79
C MET A 1 23.76 -0.24 -0.58
N SER A 2 24.65 0.23 -1.47
CA SER A 2 24.83 -0.37 -2.82
C SER A 2 25.04 -1.90 -2.80
N LYS A 3 25.88 -2.42 -1.91
CA LYS A 3 26.13 -3.87 -1.80
C LYS A 3 24.89 -4.72 -1.49
N ALA A 4 23.84 -4.16 -0.88
CA ALA A 4 22.62 -4.88 -0.52
C ALA A 4 21.52 -4.78 -1.60
N LEU A 5 21.60 -3.78 -2.49
CA LEU A 5 20.63 -3.55 -3.56
C LEU A 5 21.03 -4.26 -4.87
N GLY A 6 22.29 -4.66 -5.00
CA GLY A 6 22.83 -5.26 -6.22
C GLY A 6 23.14 -4.21 -7.28
N ASP A 7 23.55 -4.68 -8.46
CA ASP A 7 23.84 -3.84 -9.63
C ASP A 7 22.61 -3.66 -10.53
N GLU A 8 21.50 -4.33 -10.21
CA GLU A 8 20.21 -4.23 -10.89
C GLU A 8 19.28 -3.20 -10.23
N GLY A 9 18.18 -2.86 -10.90
CA GLY A 9 17.12 -2.06 -10.30
C GLY A 9 16.46 -2.75 -9.11
N TRP A 10 15.89 -1.97 -8.19
CA TRP A 10 15.22 -2.48 -7.00
C TRP A 10 13.78 -1.98 -6.90
N VAL A 11 12.93 -2.79 -6.27
CA VAL A 11 11.55 -2.41 -5.92
C VAL A 11 11.34 -2.61 -4.43
N LEU A 12 10.96 -1.54 -3.74
CA LEU A 12 10.53 -1.58 -2.34
C LEU A 12 9.01 -1.39 -2.28
N SER A 13 8.31 -2.30 -1.60
CA SER A 13 6.85 -2.21 -1.43
C SER A 13 6.46 -2.19 0.05
N GLY A 14 5.43 -1.40 0.36
CA GLY A 14 4.91 -1.25 1.72
C GLY A 14 4.79 0.21 2.15
N ALA A 15 4.32 0.42 3.37
CA ALA A 15 4.22 1.75 3.96
C ALA A 15 5.61 2.17 4.48
N CYS A 16 6.37 2.89 3.64
CA CYS A 16 7.73 3.32 3.94
C CYS A 16 7.81 4.70 4.62
N HIS A 17 6.68 5.41 4.73
CA HIS A 17 6.55 6.66 5.49
C HIS A 17 6.99 6.45 6.95
N GLY A 18 7.99 7.24 7.39
CA GLY A 18 8.49 7.27 8.77
C GLY A 18 9.79 6.50 9.02
N TRP A 19 10.24 5.62 8.11
CA TRP A 19 11.49 4.86 8.28
C TRP A 19 12.31 4.73 7.00
N GLY A 20 11.68 4.80 5.83
CA GLY A 20 12.32 4.52 4.54
C GLY A 20 13.06 5.70 3.93
N LYS A 21 13.25 6.83 4.62
CA LYS A 21 13.75 8.09 4.02
C LYS A 21 15.01 7.89 3.19
N ASN A 22 16.05 7.28 3.76
CA ASN A 22 17.32 7.07 3.05
C ASN A 22 17.19 6.19 1.79
N LEU A 23 16.20 5.29 1.75
CA LEU A 23 15.94 4.44 0.58
C LEU A 23 15.10 5.19 -0.45
N ILE A 24 14.10 5.94 -0.01
CA ILE A 24 13.20 6.74 -0.85
C ILE A 24 13.97 7.88 -1.55
N ASP A 25 14.90 8.52 -0.85
CA ASP A 25 15.78 9.57 -1.43
C ASP A 25 16.64 9.04 -2.60
N GLN A 26 16.84 7.71 -2.69
CA GLN A 26 17.58 7.06 -3.79
C GLN A 26 16.65 6.46 -4.86
N ALA A 27 15.33 6.53 -4.67
CA ALA A 27 14.37 6.00 -5.63
C ALA A 27 14.26 6.92 -6.84
N SER A 28 14.18 6.35 -8.04
CA SER A 28 13.85 7.10 -9.26
C SER A 28 12.36 7.45 -9.34
N LEU A 29 11.50 6.63 -8.74
CA LEU A 29 10.04 6.78 -8.82
C LEU A 29 9.37 6.28 -7.52
N ILE A 30 8.39 7.04 -7.03
CA ILE A 30 7.44 6.59 -6.01
C ILE A 30 6.15 6.19 -6.71
N VAL A 31 5.68 4.95 -6.51
CA VAL A 31 4.37 4.51 -7.00
C VAL A 31 3.37 4.53 -5.85
N PHE A 32 2.35 5.39 -5.95
CA PHE A 32 1.27 5.48 -4.96
C PHE A 32 -0.04 4.95 -5.53
N MET A 33 -0.48 3.79 -5.03
CA MET A 33 -1.70 3.12 -5.49
C MET A 33 -2.84 3.27 -4.48
N THR A 34 -4.00 3.68 -4.96
CA THR A 34 -5.23 3.76 -4.17
C THR A 34 -6.35 2.95 -4.80
N GLN A 35 -7.24 2.44 -3.95
CA GLN A 35 -8.40 1.64 -4.35
C GLN A 35 -9.62 2.08 -3.54
N PRO A 36 -10.83 2.03 -4.12
CA PRO A 36 -12.06 2.26 -3.37
C PRO A 36 -12.13 1.39 -2.12
N THR A 37 -12.57 1.96 -0.99
CA THR A 37 -12.69 1.24 0.29
C THR A 37 -13.44 -0.09 0.17
N PRO A 38 -14.60 -0.18 -0.53
CA PRO A 38 -15.30 -1.46 -0.66
C PRO A 38 -14.42 -2.57 -1.28
N ILE A 39 -13.71 -2.25 -2.36
CA ILE A 39 -12.81 -3.19 -3.06
C ILE A 39 -11.65 -3.60 -2.16
N ARG A 40 -11.04 -2.67 -1.43
CA ARG A 40 -9.97 -2.99 -0.47
C ARG A 40 -10.45 -3.96 0.60
N ILE A 41 -11.61 -3.68 1.20
CA ILE A 41 -12.15 -4.52 2.29
C ILE A 41 -12.52 -5.91 1.79
N GLU A 42 -13.13 -6.02 0.61
CA GLU A 42 -13.43 -7.31 -0.02
C GLU A 42 -12.16 -8.14 -0.22
N ARG A 43 -11.12 -7.56 -0.84
CA ARG A 43 -9.83 -8.22 -1.06
C ARG A 43 -9.13 -8.60 0.25
N LEU A 44 -9.22 -7.74 1.28
CA LEU A 44 -8.69 -8.05 2.61
C LEU A 44 -9.40 -9.25 3.22
N ARG A 45 -10.74 -9.29 3.20
CA ARG A 45 -11.51 -10.42 3.72
C ARG A 45 -11.16 -11.72 3.01
N ALA A 46 -11.08 -11.71 1.68
CA ALA A 46 -10.69 -12.87 0.89
C ALA A 46 -9.29 -13.37 1.26
N ARG A 47 -8.32 -12.46 1.40
CA ARG A 47 -6.94 -12.80 1.79
C ARG A 47 -6.86 -13.36 3.21
N GLU A 48 -7.54 -12.73 4.16
CA GLU A 48 -7.57 -13.18 5.55
C GLU A 48 -8.23 -14.57 5.66
N LYS A 49 -9.33 -14.80 4.92
CA LYS A 49 -10.00 -16.11 4.87
C LYS A 49 -9.09 -17.19 4.28
N ALA A 50 -8.41 -16.89 3.17
CA ALA A 50 -7.46 -17.82 2.56
C ALA A 50 -6.29 -18.17 3.49
N ARG A 51 -5.84 -17.23 4.33
CA ARG A 51 -4.70 -17.42 5.22
C ARG A 51 -5.06 -18.11 6.54
N PHE A 52 -6.19 -17.75 7.14
CA PHE A 52 -6.54 -18.14 8.50
C PHE A 52 -7.73 -19.12 8.58
N GLY A 53 -8.42 -19.36 7.47
CA GLY A 53 -9.49 -20.34 7.39
C GLY A 53 -10.62 -20.04 8.38
N ASN A 54 -11.01 -21.03 9.18
CA ASN A 54 -12.14 -20.91 10.11
C ASN A 54 -11.77 -20.22 11.44
N ARG A 55 -10.49 -19.93 11.69
CA ARG A 55 -10.04 -19.24 12.91
C ARG A 55 -10.62 -17.83 13.03
N ILE A 56 -10.93 -17.20 11.89
CA ILE A 56 -11.49 -15.85 11.82
C ILE A 56 -13.01 -15.82 11.69
N ASP A 57 -13.68 -16.98 11.63
CA ASP A 57 -15.13 -17.07 11.64
C ASP A 57 -15.65 -16.98 13.08
N GLU A 58 -16.96 -16.75 13.26
CA GLU A 58 -17.60 -16.73 14.58
C GLU A 58 -17.30 -18.01 15.37
N GLY A 59 -16.84 -17.85 16.62
CA GLY A 59 -16.40 -18.95 17.49
C GLY A 59 -14.94 -19.37 17.30
N GLY A 60 -14.24 -18.83 16.29
CA GLY A 60 -12.81 -19.03 16.10
C GLY A 60 -11.95 -18.16 17.03
N ASP A 61 -10.73 -18.61 17.31
CA ASP A 61 -9.79 -17.96 18.24
C ASP A 61 -9.24 -16.61 17.74
N MET A 62 -9.38 -16.32 16.44
CA MET A 62 -8.97 -15.06 15.82
C MET A 62 -10.15 -14.15 15.43
N PHE A 63 -11.40 -14.53 15.76
CA PHE A 63 -12.60 -13.82 15.31
C PHE A 63 -12.57 -12.32 15.63
N GLU A 64 -12.40 -11.96 16.91
CA GLU A 64 -12.40 -10.55 17.32
C GLU A 64 -11.20 -9.79 16.74
N ILE A 65 -10.02 -10.41 16.68
CA ILE A 65 -8.83 -9.79 16.06
C ILE A 65 -9.08 -9.48 14.58
N HIS A 66 -9.70 -10.41 13.84
CA HIS A 66 -10.04 -10.20 12.44
C HIS A 66 -11.10 -9.10 12.26
N LYS A 67 -12.13 -9.09 13.10
CA LYS A 67 -13.19 -8.07 13.09
C LYS A 67 -12.61 -6.68 13.35
N ASP A 68 -11.76 -6.54 14.36
CA ASP A 68 -11.07 -5.29 14.70
C ASP A 68 -10.12 -4.86 13.57
N PHE A 69 -9.39 -5.79 12.97
CA PHE A 69 -8.54 -5.51 11.82
C PHE A 69 -9.34 -4.95 10.63
N ILE A 70 -10.47 -5.55 10.29
CA ILE A 70 -11.32 -5.06 9.19
C ILE A 70 -11.93 -3.70 9.53
N ALA A 71 -12.37 -3.49 10.78
CA ALA A 71 -12.87 -2.19 11.23
C ALA A 71 -11.79 -1.10 11.13
N TRP A 72 -10.58 -1.38 11.61
CA TRP A 72 -9.42 -0.50 11.48
C TRP A 72 -9.08 -0.20 10.01
N ALA A 73 -9.07 -1.22 9.14
CA ALA A 73 -8.70 -1.07 7.72
C ALA A 73 -9.71 -0.23 6.91
N LYS A 74 -10.98 -0.16 7.34
CA LYS A 74 -12.00 0.73 6.76
C LYS A 74 -11.67 2.21 6.98
N GLY A 75 -11.01 2.53 8.09
CA GLY A 75 -10.66 3.89 8.48
C GLY A 75 -9.65 4.60 7.56
N TYR A 76 -8.95 3.88 6.68
CA TYR A 76 -7.88 4.45 5.86
C TYR A 76 -8.28 5.72 5.07
N ASN A 77 -9.49 5.78 4.52
CA ASN A 77 -9.95 6.94 3.75
C ASN A 77 -10.65 8.01 4.62
N ALA A 78 -10.84 7.77 5.92
CA ALA A 78 -11.50 8.73 6.81
C ALA A 78 -10.47 9.77 7.30
N PRO A 79 -10.67 11.08 7.06
CA PRO A 79 -9.68 12.12 7.39
C PRO A 79 -9.33 12.21 8.89
N GLY A 80 -10.29 11.87 9.77
CA GLY A 80 -10.10 11.92 11.23
C GLY A 80 -9.60 10.62 11.85
N PHE A 81 -9.23 9.61 11.05
CA PHE A 81 -8.78 8.33 11.58
C PHE A 81 -7.34 8.41 12.08
N HIS A 82 -7.11 8.15 13.38
CA HIS A 82 -5.78 8.26 13.99
C HIS A 82 -4.80 7.12 13.66
N GLY A 83 -5.20 6.16 12.80
CA GLY A 83 -4.31 5.13 12.26
C GLY A 83 -3.58 5.58 11.00
N ARG A 84 -2.99 4.61 10.28
CA ARG A 84 -2.50 4.85 8.91
C ARG A 84 -3.69 5.25 8.04
N ASN A 85 -3.62 6.43 7.44
CA ASN A 85 -4.70 6.99 6.65
C ASN A 85 -4.15 7.67 5.38
N LEU A 86 -5.05 7.94 4.43
CA LEU A 86 -4.74 8.56 3.15
C LEU A 86 -4.19 9.99 3.33
N ALA A 87 -4.77 10.79 4.22
CA ALA A 87 -4.37 12.18 4.44
C ALA A 87 -2.90 12.30 4.90
N ALA A 88 -2.45 11.42 5.78
CA ALA A 88 -1.06 11.35 6.23
C ALA A 88 -0.11 10.91 5.12
N HIS A 89 -0.54 9.99 4.25
CA HIS A 89 0.25 9.61 3.07
C HIS A 89 0.34 10.72 2.03
N GLU A 90 -0.75 11.43 1.73
CA GLU A 90 -0.72 12.58 0.82
C GLU A 90 0.19 13.68 1.36
N LYS A 91 0.08 14.02 2.64
CA LYS A 91 0.98 14.98 3.28
C LYS A 91 2.44 14.56 3.16
N TRP A 92 2.74 13.28 3.38
CA TRP A 92 4.09 12.77 3.22
C TRP A 92 4.57 12.84 1.76
N LEU A 93 3.71 12.53 0.79
CA LEU A 93 4.02 12.61 -0.65
C LEU A 93 4.34 14.05 -1.08
N ASP A 94 3.63 15.04 -0.52
CA ASP A 94 3.88 16.46 -0.79
C ASP A 94 5.29 16.91 -0.36
N ASP A 95 5.89 16.21 0.62
CA ASP A 95 7.24 16.48 1.12
C ASP A 95 8.34 15.76 0.31
N GLN A 96 7.99 14.99 -0.74
CA GLN A 96 8.97 14.23 -1.53
C GLN A 96 9.43 15.00 -2.78
N SER A 97 10.74 14.97 -3.06
CA SER A 97 11.30 15.47 -4.32
C SER A 97 11.29 14.43 -5.44
N THR A 98 11.14 13.15 -5.10
CA THR A 98 11.09 12.04 -6.07
C THR A 98 9.78 12.09 -6.86
N PRO A 99 9.80 11.89 -8.20
CA PRO A 99 8.60 11.79 -9.01
C PRO A 99 7.59 10.77 -8.46
N VAL A 100 6.30 11.12 -8.51
CA VAL A 100 5.22 10.28 -7.98
C VAL A 100 4.28 9.83 -9.10
N CYS A 101 4.28 8.52 -9.39
CA CYS A 101 3.28 7.88 -10.24
C CYS A 101 2.06 7.50 -9.39
N ARG A 102 0.91 8.14 -9.67
CA ARG A 102 -0.36 7.86 -8.96
C ARG A 102 -1.24 6.93 -9.78
N ILE A 103 -1.71 5.85 -9.16
CA ILE A 103 -2.67 4.91 -9.76
C ILE A 103 -3.90 4.87 -8.87
N ALA A 104 -5.02 5.36 -9.40
CA ALA A 104 -6.29 5.42 -8.67
C ALA A 104 -7.34 4.54 -9.35
N GLY A 105 -8.04 3.73 -8.55
CA GLY A 105 -9.16 2.92 -9.03
C GLY A 105 -8.75 1.50 -9.46
N PRO A 106 -9.73 0.62 -9.71
CA PRO A 106 -9.47 -0.79 -9.96
C PRO A 106 -8.94 -1.01 -11.38
N GLN A 107 -7.64 -0.78 -11.56
CA GLN A 107 -6.94 -1.16 -12.78
C GLN A 107 -6.62 -2.65 -12.77
N GLY A 108 -6.58 -3.24 -13.97
CA GLY A 108 -6.03 -4.58 -14.16
C GLY A 108 -4.54 -4.61 -13.78
N LEU A 109 -4.01 -5.80 -13.50
CA LEU A 109 -2.58 -5.96 -13.20
C LEU A 109 -1.70 -5.44 -14.34
N GLU A 110 -2.04 -5.82 -15.58
CA GLU A 110 -1.31 -5.44 -16.78
C GLU A 110 -1.35 -3.92 -17.00
N GLU A 111 -2.51 -3.30 -16.84
CA GLU A 111 -2.67 -1.85 -16.96
C GLU A 111 -1.88 -1.11 -15.89
N ALA A 112 -1.93 -1.56 -14.64
CA ALA A 112 -1.12 -0.97 -13.57
C ALA A 112 0.38 -1.10 -13.83
N ARG A 113 0.83 -2.25 -14.36
CA ARG A 113 2.22 -2.45 -14.79
C ARG A 113 2.60 -1.45 -15.87
N ASP A 114 1.80 -1.34 -16.92
CA ASP A 114 2.12 -0.50 -18.08
C ASP A 114 2.19 0.98 -17.71
N ILE A 115 1.30 1.44 -16.81
CA ILE A 115 1.38 2.79 -16.24
C ILE A 115 2.71 3.01 -15.50
N VAL A 116 3.15 2.03 -14.68
CA VAL A 116 4.41 2.15 -13.92
C VAL A 116 5.62 2.15 -14.85
N LEU A 117 5.65 1.27 -15.86
CA LEU A 117 6.75 1.21 -16.83
C LEU A 117 6.87 2.50 -17.63
N ALA A 118 5.74 3.03 -18.13
CA ALA A 118 5.73 4.30 -18.84
C ALA A 118 6.18 5.48 -17.95
N ALA A 119 5.86 5.45 -16.65
CA ALA A 119 6.34 6.45 -15.70
C ALA A 119 7.85 6.33 -15.41
N LEU A 120 8.40 5.11 -15.42
CA LEU A 120 9.83 4.85 -15.24
C LEU A 120 10.66 5.29 -16.45
N ASP A 121 10.16 5.17 -17.67
CA ASP A 121 10.86 5.62 -18.88
C ASP A 121 10.99 7.16 -18.95
N GLY A 122 10.20 7.89 -18.16
CA GLY A 122 10.17 9.34 -18.12
C GLY A 122 11.01 9.99 -17.01
N VAL A 123 11.71 9.20 -16.19
CA VAL A 123 12.52 9.67 -15.04
C VAL A 123 14.02 9.41 -15.21
#